data_AF-A0A3L9GFA0-F1
#
_entry.id   AF-A0A3L9GFA0-F1
#
_cell.length_a   1.000
_cell.length_b   1.000
_cell.length_c   1.000
_cell.angle_alpha   90.00
_cell.angle_beta   90.00
_cell.angle_gamma   90.00
#
_symmetry.space_group_name_H-M   'P 1'
#
loop_
_entity.id
_entity.type
_entity.pdbx_description
1 polymer ?
#
loop_
_entity_poly.entity_id
_entity_poly.type
_entity_poly.pdbx_seq_one_letter_code
_entity_poly.pdbx_strand_id
1 'polypeptide(L)' 'MYTLNWQPPYDWSWMLGFLAARAVSGVETVADSYYARSLAVGEYRGVVTAIPDIARHTLH' A
#
# COMPACT_ATOMS: atom_id res chain seq x y z
N MET A 1 -4.94 -10.59 9.14
CA MET A 1 -3.84 -9.65 8.81
C MET A 1 -2.61 -10.46 8.44
N TYR A 2 -1.78 -9.93 7.55
CA TYR A 2 -0.63 -10.62 6.96
C TYR A 2 0.61 -9.73 7.07
N THR A 3 1.80 -10.31 6.86
CA THR A 3 3.06 -9.57 6.88
C THR A 3 3.96 -10.07 5.76
N LEU A 4 4.53 -9.17 4.97
CA LEU A 4 5.52 -9.47 3.93
C LEU A 4 6.83 -8.75 4.25
N ASN A 5 7.96 -9.44 4.11
CA ASN A 5 9.29 -8.83 4.28
C ASN A 5 9.76 -8.18 2.97
N TRP A 6 10.57 -7.13 3.06
CA TRP A 6 11.38 -6.63 1.94
C TRP A 6 12.86 -6.56 2.32
N GLN A 7 13.74 -6.59 1.31
CA GLN A 7 15.18 -6.38 1.51
C GLN A 7 15.50 -4.88 1.43
N PRO A 8 16.13 -4.28 2.46
CA PRO A 8 16.53 -2.87 2.42
C PRO A 8 17.65 -2.58 1.41
N PRO A 9 17.74 -1.34 0.89
CA PRO A 9 16.82 -0.23 1.13
C PRO A 9 15.58 -0.27 0.23
N TYR A 10 14.44 0.21 0.75
CA TYR A 10 13.21 0.45 -0.03
C TYR A 10 12.69 1.86 0.25
N ASP A 11 12.61 2.70 -0.77
CA ASP A 11 12.15 4.10 -0.65
C ASP A 11 10.63 4.18 -0.73
N TRP A 12 9.98 4.10 0.44
CA TRP A 12 8.53 4.16 0.56
C TRP A 12 7.95 5.55 0.31
N SER A 13 8.65 6.62 0.68
CA SER A 13 8.19 7.98 0.42
C SER A 13 8.11 8.25 -1.09
N TRP A 14 9.12 7.82 -1.85
CA TRP A 14 9.09 7.91 -3.31
C TRP A 14 7.99 7.03 -3.92
N MET A 15 7.83 5.79 -3.44
CA MET A 15 6.80 4.87 -3.94
C MET A 15 5.39 5.40 -3.70
N LEU A 16 5.09 5.87 -2.49
CA LEU A 16 3.78 6.43 -2.17
C LEU A 16 3.54 7.72 -2.96
N GLY A 17 4.55 8.58 -3.14
CA GLY A 17 4.43 9.76 -4.01
C GLY A 17 4.15 9.40 -5.47
N PHE A 18 4.81 8.37 -6.00
CA PHE A 18 4.57 7.87 -7.36
C PHE A 18 3.13 7.38 -7.55
N LEU A 19 2.60 6.64 -6.57
CA LEU A 19 1.23 6.13 -6.58
C LEU A 19 0.20 7.26 -6.39
N ALA A 20 0.45 8.17 -5.45
CA ALA A 20 -0.45 9.29 -5.17
C ALA A 20 -0.69 10.17 -6.41
N ALA A 21 0.36 10.44 -7.19
CA ALA A 21 0.25 11.20 -8.44
C ALA A 21 -0.65 10.55 -9.52
N ARG A 22 -1.03 9.27 -9.34
CA ARG A 22 -1.82 8.48 -10.29
C ARG A 22 -3.09 7.90 -9.68
N ALA A 23 -3.37 8.20 -8.41
CA ALA A 23 -4.45 7.60 -7.68
C ALA A 23 -5.81 7.92 -8.31
N VAL A 24 -6.61 6.88 -8.55
CA VAL A 24 -7.96 7.05 -9.09
C VAL A 24 -8.94 7.38 -7.96
N SER A 25 -9.58 8.55 -8.07
CA SER A 25 -10.58 9.01 -7.10
C SER A 25 -11.71 7.99 -6.92
N GLY A 26 -12.00 7.62 -5.67
CA GLY A 26 -13.01 6.63 -5.31
C GLY A 26 -12.56 5.17 -5.41
N VAL A 27 -11.33 4.90 -5.89
CA VAL A 27 -10.76 3.55 -5.99
C VAL A 27 -9.56 3.40 -5.06
N GLU A 28 -8.67 4.38 -5.07
CA GLU A 28 -7.39 4.35 -4.36
C GLU A 28 -7.30 5.51 -3.38
N THR A 29 -6.67 5.27 -2.23
CA THR A 29 -6.35 6.27 -1.22
C THR A 29 -4.89 6.10 -0.85
N VAL A 30 -4.10 7.15 -1.08
CA VAL A 30 -2.67 7.15 -0.76
C VAL A 30 -2.43 8.21 0.30
N ALA A 31 -1.83 7.79 1.40
CA ALA A 31 -1.38 8.67 2.48
C ALA A 31 0.12 8.49 2.66
N ASP A 32 0.75 9.38 3.44
CA ASP A 32 2.20 9.35 3.67
C ASP A 32 2.69 8.06 4.33
N SER A 33 1.81 7.33 5.02
CA SER A 33 2.16 6.13 5.80
C SER A 33 1.46 4.85 5.33
N TYR A 34 0.59 4.90 4.32
CA TYR A 34 -0.09 3.71 3.81
C TYR A 34 -0.69 3.92 2.42
N TYR A 35 -0.92 2.79 1.74
CA TYR A 35 -1.70 2.73 0.52
C TYR A 35 -2.94 1.86 0.76
N ALA A 36 -4.12 2.31 0.36
CA ALA A 36 -5.35 1.53 0.41
C ALA A 36 -6.07 1.56 -0.94
N ARG A 37 -6.74 0.47 -1.30
CA ARG A 37 -7.54 0.40 -2.52
C ARG A 37 -8.72 -0.55 -2.39
N SER A 38 -9.74 -0.32 -3.20
CA SER A 38 -10.70 -1.38 -3.51
C SER A 38 -10.03 -2.48 -4.36
N LEU A 39 -10.37 -3.73 -4.06
CA LEU A 39 -9.91 -4.91 -4.79
C LEU A 39 -11.04 -5.92 -4.90
N ALA A 40 -11.15 -6.54 -6.08
CA ALA A 40 -12.04 -7.66 -6.32
C ALA A 40 -11.22 -8.89 -6.72
N VAL A 41 -11.55 -10.05 -6.13
CA VAL A 41 -10.95 -11.35 -6.45
C VAL A 41 -12.08 -12.34 -6.67
N GLY A 42 -12.42 -12.57 -7.94
CA GLY A 42 -13.67 -13.26 -8.30
C GLY A 42 -14.89 -12.48 -7.79
N GLU A 43 -15.78 -13.16 -7.07
CA GLU A 43 -16.99 -12.56 -6.50
C GLU A 43 -16.74 -11.74 -5.22
N TYR A 44 -15.57 -11.90 -4.60
CA TYR A 44 -15.23 -11.19 -3.36
C TYR A 44 -14.77 -9.77 -3.67
N ARG A 45 -15.30 -8.80 -2.91
CA ARG A 45 -14.95 -7.38 -3.00
C ARG A 45 -14.62 -6.86 -1.62
N GLY A 46 -13.63 -5.98 -1.54
CA GLY A 46 -13.25 -5.37 -0.28
C GLY A 46 -12.18 -4.31 -0.46
N VAL A 47 -11.57 -3.95 0.67
CA VAL A 47 -10.47 -3.01 0.73
C VAL A 47 -9.21 -3.75 1.16
N VAL A 48 -8.11 -3.46 0.48
CA VAL A 48 -6.77 -3.86 0.89
C VAL A 48 -6.04 -2.61 1.36
N THR A 49 -5.34 -2.72 2.48
CA THR A 49 -4.48 -1.68 3.02
C THR A 49 -3.08 -2.26 3.16
N ALA A 50 -2.09 -1.48 2.74
CA ALA A 50 -0.68 -1.81 2.82
C ALA A 50 0.03 -0.74 3.65
N ILE A 51 0.59 -1.13 4.80
CA ILE A 51 1.20 -0.24 5.79
C ILE A 51 2.67 -0.64 5.99
N PRO A 52 3.64 0.14 5.46
CA PRO A 52 5.05 -0.16 5.65
C PRO A 52 5.52 0.14 7.09
N ASP A 53 6.12 -0.86 7.75
CA ASP A 53 6.94 -0.71 8.95
C ASP A 53 8.40 -0.62 8.52
N ILE A 54 8.89 0.63 8.41
CA ILE A 54 10.25 0.93 7.93
C ILE A 54 11.32 0.33 8.87
N ALA A 55 11.07 0.31 10.18
CA ALA A 55 12.05 -0.17 11.15
C ALA A 55 12.23 -1.69 11.10
N ARG A 56 11.16 -2.43 10.79
CA ARG A 56 11.18 -3.90 10.68
C ARG A 56 11.37 -4.41 9.26
N HIS A 57 11.34 -3.52 8.27
CA HIS A 57 11.38 -3.88 6.86
C HIS A 57 10.23 -4.81 6.44
N THR A 58 9.03 -4.53 6.95
CA THR A 58 7.83 -5.35 6.73
C THR A 58 6.63 -4.53 6.27
N LEU A 59 5.82 -5.10 5.38
CA LEU A 59 4.55 -4.54 4.92
C LEU A 59 3.40 -5.30 5.57
N HIS A 60 2.48 -4.57 6.21
CA HIS A 60 1.27 -5.10 6.85
C HIS A 60 0.02 -4.86 6.00
#